data_AF-A0A494V6L7-F1
#
_entry.id   AF-A0A494V6L7-F1
#
_cell.length_a   1.000
_cell.length_b   1.000
_cell.length_c   1.000
_cell.angle_alpha   90.00
_cell.angle_beta   90.00
_cell.angle_gamma   90.00
#
_symmetry.space_group_name_H-M   'P 1'
#
loop_
_entity.id
_entity.type
_entity.pdbx_description
1 polymer ?
#
loop_
_entity_poly.entity_id
_entity_poly.type
_entity_poly.pdbx_seq_one_letter_code
_entity_poly.pdbx_strand_id
1 'polypeptide(L)'
;MSRPSSARGDQWTFLTNHARVLIALAQDPDARLRDVAERIGITERAVQLIVADLETAGYLTRTRVGRRNRYTIDFTVALRHPTEADHPVGDLLTTFIHREDTPAAPSGHGAS
;
A
#
# COMPACT_ATOMS: atom_id res chain seq x y z
N MET A 1 34.95 9.32 -4.02
CA MET A 1 33.57 9.60 -4.45
C MET A 1 32.63 9.22 -3.32
N SER A 2 32.23 10.20 -2.50
CA SER A 2 31.31 9.98 -1.37
C SER A 2 29.87 9.99 -1.88
N ARG A 3 29.09 8.95 -1.55
CA ARG A 3 27.67 8.86 -1.86
C ARG A 3 26.91 9.97 -1.12
N PRO A 4 26.01 10.74 -1.77
CA PRO A 4 25.18 11.69 -1.04
C PRO A 4 24.24 10.91 -0.12
N SER A 5 24.27 11.27 1.17
CA SER A 5 23.24 10.88 2.14
C SER A 5 21.91 11.37 1.60
N SER A 6 21.00 10.47 1.27
CA SER A 6 19.62 10.81 0.92
C SER A 6 18.99 11.40 2.17
N ALA A 7 19.05 12.72 2.30
CA ALA A 7 18.25 13.44 3.26
C ALA A 7 16.80 13.00 3.05
N ARG A 8 16.27 12.19 3.98
CA ARG A 8 14.85 11.94 4.17
C ARG A 8 14.22 13.24 4.68
N GLY A 9 14.35 14.32 3.91
CA GLY A 9 13.59 15.53 4.06
C GLY A 9 12.31 15.31 3.29
N ASP A 10 11.23 15.15 4.03
CA ASP A 10 9.81 15.32 3.67
C ASP A 10 9.53 15.45 2.17
N GLN A 11 9.76 14.37 1.43
CA GLN A 11 9.49 14.34 0.00
C GLN A 11 7.96 14.34 -0.12
N TRP A 12 7.38 15.44 -0.61
CA TRP A 12 5.94 15.56 -0.76
C TRP A 12 5.40 14.36 -1.52
N THR A 13 4.59 13.54 -0.85
CA THR A 13 3.93 12.39 -1.46
C THR A 13 2.46 12.69 -1.66
N PHE A 14 1.92 12.28 -2.80
CA PHE A 14 0.51 12.52 -3.13
C PHE A 14 -0.43 11.69 -2.25
N LEU A 15 -0.04 10.46 -1.91
CA LEU A 15 -0.83 9.54 -1.10
C LEU A 15 -0.48 9.64 0.38
N THR A 16 -1.51 9.65 1.22
CA THR A 16 -1.35 9.54 2.67
C THR A 16 -0.74 8.18 3.06
N ASN A 17 -0.12 8.10 4.23
CA ASN A 17 0.37 6.81 4.74
C ASN A 17 -0.75 5.77 4.88
N HIS A 18 -1.99 6.18 5.19
CA HIS A 18 -3.15 5.29 5.23
C HIS A 18 -3.42 4.65 3.87
N ALA A 19 -3.49 5.45 2.81
CA ALA A 19 -3.69 4.95 1.46
C ALA A 19 -2.55 4.00 1.04
N ARG A 20 -1.30 4.36 1.34
CA ARG A 20 -0.12 3.53 1.01
C ARG A 20 -0.13 2.19 1.75
N VAL A 21 -0.50 2.17 3.03
CA VAL A 21 -0.66 0.92 3.80
C VAL A 21 -1.79 0.07 3.23
N LEU A 22 -2.93 0.68 2.93
CA LEU A 22 -4.08 -0.04 2.38
C LEU A 22 -3.74 -0.69 1.02
N ILE A 23 -3.07 0.04 0.11
CA ILE A 23 -2.60 -0.49 -1.18
C ILE A 23 -1.63 -1.66 -0.96
N ALA A 24 -0.65 -1.51 -0.05
CA ALA A 24 0.33 -2.56 0.20
C ALA A 24 -0.31 -3.86 0.70
N LEU A 25 -1.32 -3.77 1.58
CA LEU A 25 -2.07 -4.93 2.07
C LEU A 25 -3.04 -5.49 1.01
N ALA A 26 -3.48 -4.68 0.05
CA ALA A 26 -4.28 -5.13 -1.07
C ALA A 26 -3.48 -5.98 -2.05
N GLN A 27 -2.22 -5.60 -2.28
CA GLN A 27 -1.28 -6.32 -3.15
C GLN A 27 -0.76 -7.60 -2.50
N ASP A 28 -0.46 -7.57 -1.19
CA ASP A 28 0.01 -8.73 -0.44
C ASP A 28 -0.78 -8.88 0.88
N PRO A 29 -1.91 -9.60 0.85
CA PRO A 29 -2.76 -9.86 2.01
C PRO A 29 -2.08 -10.59 3.17
N ASP A 30 -0.95 -11.26 2.92
CA ASP A 30 -0.18 -12.03 3.91
C ASP A 30 1.09 -11.29 4.39
N ALA A 31 1.24 -10.03 3.97
CA ALA A 31 2.40 -9.21 4.30
C ALA A 31 2.59 -9.05 5.81
N ARG A 32 3.84 -9.08 6.26
CA ARG A 32 4.17 -8.72 7.64
C ARG A 32 4.18 -7.19 7.75
N LEU A 33 3.60 -6.65 8.81
CA LEU A 33 3.55 -5.20 9.01
C LEU A 33 4.93 -4.53 9.05
N ARG A 34 5.96 -5.25 9.51
CA ARG A 34 7.35 -4.79 9.43
C ARG A 34 7.83 -4.60 7.97
N ASP A 35 7.48 -5.53 7.08
CA ASP A 35 7.91 -5.50 5.68
C ASP A 35 7.14 -4.36 4.96
N VAL A 36 5.87 -4.12 5.35
CA VAL A 36 5.07 -2.96 4.90
C VAL A 36 5.69 -1.64 5.37
N ALA A 37 6.14 -1.58 6.63
CA ALA A 37 6.78 -0.39 7.20
C ALA A 37 8.06 -0.01 6.44
N GLU A 38 8.90 -1.00 6.14
CA GLU A 38 10.12 -0.83 5.34
C GLU A 38 9.80 -0.33 3.91
N ARG A 39 8.82 -0.93 3.23
CA ARG A 39 8.40 -0.51 1.87
C ARG A 39 7.89 0.92 1.84
N ILE A 40 7.14 1.35 2.86
CA ILE A 40 6.52 2.69 2.92
C ILE A 40 7.51 3.73 3.43
N GLY A 41 8.48 3.34 4.26
CA GLY A 41 9.47 4.22 4.89
C GLY A 41 8.97 4.84 6.20
N ILE A 42 8.10 4.15 6.92
CA ILE A 42 7.58 4.56 8.25
C ILE A 42 7.93 3.52 9.32
N THR A 43 7.64 3.81 10.59
CA THR A 43 7.92 2.87 11.67
C THR A 43 6.87 1.75 11.71
N GLU A 44 7.26 0.57 12.20
CA GLU A 44 6.33 -0.55 12.38
C GLU A 44 5.16 -0.16 13.29
N ARG A 45 5.43 0.62 14.35
CA ARG A 45 4.38 1.16 15.23
C ARG A 45 3.40 2.07 14.48
N ALA A 46 3.87 2.89 13.55
CA ALA A 46 2.99 3.73 12.73
C ALA A 46 2.10 2.87 11.82
N VAL A 47 2.64 1.83 11.19
CA VAL A 47 1.83 0.87 10.41
C VAL A 47 0.78 0.19 11.29
N GLN A 48 1.14 -0.26 12.49
CA GLN A 48 0.19 -0.89 13.40
C GLN A 48 -0.97 0.02 13.79
N LEU A 49 -0.69 1.31 14.06
CA LEU A 49 -1.73 2.32 14.34
C LEU A 49 -2.63 2.54 13.12
N ILE A 50 -2.04 2.73 11.94
CA ILE A 50 -2.77 2.90 10.68
C ILE A 50 -3.67 1.70 10.39
N VAL A 51 -3.19 0.47 10.61
CA VAL A 51 -3.98 -0.75 10.42
C VAL A 51 -5.16 -0.79 11.39
N ALA A 52 -4.96 -0.39 12.66
CA ALA A 52 -6.04 -0.32 13.63
C ALA A 52 -7.07 0.75 13.26
N ASP A 53 -6.63 1.90 12.74
CA ASP A 53 -7.50 2.97 12.26
C ASP A 53 -8.32 2.50 11.04
N LEU A 54 -7.68 1.82 10.08
CA LEU A 54 -8.35 1.23 8.90
C LEU A 54 -9.34 0.11 9.28
N GLU A 55 -8.99 -0.73 10.26
CA GLU A 55 -9.86 -1.79 10.79
C GLU A 55 -11.08 -1.19 11.49
N THR A 56 -10.88 -0.21 12.37
CA THR A 56 -11.97 0.54 13.04
C THR A 56 -12.84 1.26 12.03
N ALA A 57 -12.24 1.72 10.93
CA ALA A 57 -12.92 2.42 9.87
C ALA A 57 -13.73 1.52 8.92
N GLY A 58 -13.58 0.20 9.02
CA GLY A 58 -14.25 -0.78 8.16
C GLY A 58 -13.53 -1.07 6.84
N TYR A 59 -12.40 -0.42 6.55
CA TYR A 59 -11.68 -0.61 5.28
C TYR A 59 -11.01 -1.99 5.16
N LEU A 60 -10.68 -2.61 6.29
CA LEU A 60 -10.09 -3.94 6.29
C LEU A 60 -10.54 -4.73 7.52
N THR A 61 -10.38 -6.05 7.42
CA THR A 61 -10.48 -6.98 8.54
C THR A 61 -9.18 -7.75 8.67
N ARG A 62 -8.79 -8.07 9.91
CA ARG A 62 -7.61 -8.88 10.20
C ARG A 62 -8.03 -10.24 10.74
N THR A 63 -7.65 -11.31 10.04
CA THR A 63 -7.88 -12.69 10.49
C THR A 63 -6.55 -13.37 10.80
N ARG A 64 -6.46 -14.03 11.96
CA ARG A 64 -5.28 -14.80 12.34
C ARG A 64 -5.30 -16.17 11.66
N VAL A 65 -4.32 -16.43 10.79
CA VAL A 65 -4.11 -17.71 10.09
C VAL A 65 -2.82 -18.34 10.61
N GLY A 66 -2.95 -19.18 11.63
CA GLY A 66 -1.83 -19.80 12.33
C GLY A 66 -0.92 -18.79 13.03
N ARG A 67 0.32 -18.66 12.57
CA ARG A 67 1.31 -17.70 13.10
C ARG A 67 1.30 -16.34 12.39
N ARG A 68 0.50 -16.19 11.33
CA ARG A 68 0.44 -14.96 10.52
C ARG A 68 -0.95 -14.32 10.60
N ASN A 69 -1.01 -13.04 10.30
CA ASN A 69 -2.26 -12.35 10.02
C ASN A 69 -2.47 -12.35 8.52
N ARG A 70 -3.72 -12.54 8.11
CA ARG A 70 -4.20 -12.26 6.76
C ARG A 70 -5.13 -11.05 6.84
N TYR A 71 -4.93 -10.11 5.93
CA TYR A 71 -5.73 -8.90 5.82
C TYR A 71 -6.70 -9.02 4.67
N THR A 72 -7.97 -8.68 4.88
CA THR A 72 -8.99 -8.67 3.83
C THR A 72 -9.56 -7.28 3.74
N ILE A 73 -9.47 -6.68 2.55
CA ILE A 73 -9.91 -5.29 2.31
C ILE A 73 -11.34 -5.31 1.81
N ASP A 74 -12.13 -4.37 2.33
CA ASP A 74 -13.46 -4.08 1.80
C ASP A 74 -13.35 -2.94 0.77
N PHE A 75 -13.44 -3.32 -0.51
CA PHE A 75 -13.35 -2.40 -1.64
C PHE A 75 -14.59 -1.50 -1.76
N THR A 76 -15.68 -1.79 -1.05
CA THR A 76 -16.96 -1.09 -1.18
C THR A 76 -17.08 0.11 -0.24
N VAL A 77 -16.20 0.22 0.76
CA VAL A 77 -16.22 1.32 1.73
C VAL A 77 -15.87 2.64 1.02
N ALA A 78 -16.76 3.62 1.14
CA ALA A 78 -16.56 4.95 0.57
C ALA A 78 -15.35 5.68 1.16
N LEU A 79 -14.74 6.58 0.39
CA LEU A 79 -13.76 7.52 0.90
C LEU A 79 -14.44 8.48 1.90
N ARG A 80 -13.78 8.75 3.04
CA ARG A 80 -14.35 9.48 4.18
C ARG A 80 -14.66 10.96 3.93
N HIS A 81 -14.22 11.55 2.83
CA HIS A 81 -14.47 12.96 2.56
C HIS A 81 -15.87 13.17 1.98
N PRO A 82 -16.64 14.16 2.46
CA PRO A 82 -18.01 14.43 1.97
C PRO A 82 -18.06 14.77 0.47
N THR A 83 -16.94 15.20 -0.12
CA THR A 83 -16.78 15.43 -1.56
C THR A 83 -16.45 14.16 -2.37
N GLU A 84 -16.08 13.07 -1.69
CA GLU A 84 -15.60 11.81 -2.26
C GLU A 84 -16.48 10.62 -1.83
N ALA A 85 -17.58 10.88 -1.12
CA ALA A 85 -18.47 9.89 -0.52
C ALA A 85 -19.15 8.97 -1.56
N ASP A 86 -19.19 9.40 -2.83
CA ASP A 86 -19.71 8.61 -3.94
C ASP A 86 -18.67 7.65 -4.55
N HIS A 87 -17.39 7.73 -4.15
CA HIS A 87 -16.33 6.89 -4.69
C HIS A 87 -15.90 5.82 -3.67
N PRO A 88 -16.08 4.53 -3.99
CA PRO A 88 -15.55 3.45 -3.17
C PRO A 88 -14.02 3.49 -3.17
N VAL A 89 -13.42 3.12 -2.04
CA VAL A 89 -11.96 2.97 -1.93
C VAL A 89 -11.40 2.00 -2.98
N GLY A 90 -12.23 1.09 -3.48
CA GLY A 90 -11.90 0.16 -4.54
C GLY A 90 -11.49 0.81 -5.85
N ASP A 91 -11.99 1.99 -6.20
CA ASP A 91 -11.60 2.69 -7.44
C ASP A 91 -10.15 3.18 -7.36
N LEU A 92 -9.77 3.72 -6.19
CA LEU A 92 -8.39 4.07 -5.89
C LEU A 92 -7.51 2.83 -5.92
N LEU A 93 -7.91 1.76 -5.23
CA LEU A 93 -7.13 0.53 -5.15
C LEU A 93 -6.92 -0.12 -6.52
N THR A 94 -7.95 -0.20 -7.36
CA THR A 94 -7.87 -0.77 -8.70
C THR A 94 -6.83 -0.04 -9.56
N THR A 95 -6.75 1.29 -9.44
CA THR A 95 -5.75 2.11 -10.16
C THR A 95 -4.30 1.73 -9.81
N PHE A 96 -4.04 1.32 -8.56
CA PHE A 96 -2.68 1.01 -8.09
C PHE A 96 -2.36 -0.49 -8.06
N ILE A 97 -3.36 -1.36 -8.02
CA ILE A 97 -3.17 -2.82 -8.05
C ILE A 97 -2.99 -3.31 -9.50
N HIS A 98 -3.50 -2.58 -10.51
CA HIS A 98 -3.42 -2.96 -11.93
C HIS A 98 -2.14 -2.51 -12.67
N ARG A 99 -1.03 -2.24 -11.98
CA ARG A 99 0.24 -1.88 -12.65
C ARG A 99 1.43 -2.59 -12.03
N GLU A 100 1.48 -3.90 -12.18
CA GLU A 100 2.74 -4.66 -12.17
C GLU A 100 2.79 -5.69 -13.32
N ASP A 101 2.29 -5.32 -14.49
CA ASP A 101 2.73 -5.92 -15.76
C ASP A 101 3.35 -4.81 -16.60
N THR A 102 4.58 -4.40 -16.24
CA THR A 102 5.48 -3.87 -17.26
C THR A 102 5.99 -5.09 -18.01
N PRO A 103 5.55 -5.39 -19.24
CA PRO A 103 6.22 -6.40 -20.03
C PRO A 103 7.68 -5.98 -20.14
N ALA A 104 8.57 -6.83 -19.62
CA ALA A 104 10.00 -6.69 -19.80
C ALA A 104 10.25 -6.37 -21.28
N ALA A 105 10.87 -5.21 -21.54
CA ALA A 105 11.21 -4.81 -22.89
C ALA A 105 11.90 -5.99 -23.60
N PRO A 106 11.54 -6.32 -24.86
CA PRO A 106 12.21 -7.39 -25.58
C PRO A 106 13.68 -7.01 -25.77
N SER A 107 14.52 -7.54 -24.88
CA SER A 107 15.95 -7.63 -25.06
C SER A 107 16.20 -8.64 -26.18
N GLY A 108 16.24 -8.16 -27.41
CA GLY A 108 16.35 -9.03 -28.56
C GLY A 108 16.33 -8.29 -29.89
N HIS A 109 17.32 -7.43 -30.12
CA HIS A 109 17.86 -7.25 -31.46
C HIS A 109 19.33 -7.65 -31.41
N GLY A 110 19.54 -8.97 -31.45
CA GLY A 110 20.79 -9.54 -31.90
C GLY A 110 20.84 -9.52 -33.42
N ALA A 111 22.03 -9.20 -33.93
CA ALA A 111 22.58 -9.60 -35.23
C ALA A 111 21.79 -9.23 -36.50
N SER A 112 22.33 -8.28 -37.26
CA SER A 112 23.18 -8.62 -38.42
C SER A 112 23.94 -7.40 -38.92
#